data_AF-A0A7X6RZX2-F1
#
_entry.id   AF-A0A7X6RZX2-F1
#
_cell.length_a   1.000
_cell.length_b   1.000
_cell.length_c   1.000
_cell.angle_alpha   90.00
_cell.angle_beta   90.00
_cell.angle_gamma   90.00
#
_symmetry.space_group_name_H-M   'P 1'
#
loop_
_entity.id
_entity.type
_entity.pdbx_description
1 polymer ?
#
loop_
_entity_poly.entity_id
_entity_poly.type
_entity_poly.pdbx_seq_one_letter_code
_entity_poly.pdbx_strand_id
1 'polypeptide(L)'
;MSALAAASTFAMDLPDSFWAAPSAQPSASSVPASPQWTLLATPNSLISTGVKGQQTGVVTAVKVPGGTVLQFSQPSHISDPPDAAAGARLSTLGAARRTNAGMRNGAATFAPTGGGGGEVTAVLATPDGATLVTAPSLADLPGQIAGVLGDIGGNIPVVSIFIRNGDEANPNAGLLIGNGYSYAVDESPTALGRNGGNGGFLLGDGGDGEGGGTVGGTGIVGGRGGNAGLLGGNGGGGGEGGFTFASSPGDLKGIEGGAGGNAGMLGAGGAGGRGGYVSNTGGNATGGTGGQGGGGGWLSGQAGNGGKGGGAIISDDTDTATGGQGGKGGDAGLSGTGGRGGAGGDYVFSGGISIGGQGGEGGRGGVLTGAGGGGGNGGSSTGDDTASRGGTGGRGGDARGHGSGGGGGNGGQADYRGGDGGDGGAGGITGGDGGQGGLGGNSATSTSGGGGKGGNGGRGGTGGRGGNGGKGGSGTHGGNGGNGGAGDPGGSGGEGGAGTQGGGAHGENG
;
A
#
# COMPACT_ATOMS: atom_id res chain seq x y z
N MET A 1 27.30 43.74 33.87
CA MET A 1 27.16 42.31 34.20
C MET A 1 26.20 41.70 33.20
N SER A 2 26.74 41.19 32.10
CA SER A 2 25.98 40.54 31.03
C SER A 2 26.38 39.08 31.04
N ALA A 3 25.47 38.19 31.43
CA ALA A 3 25.68 36.75 31.35
C ALA A 3 25.14 36.27 30.00
N LEU A 4 26.09 35.87 29.15
CA LEU A 4 25.88 35.27 27.83
C LEU A 4 25.37 33.84 28.05
N ALA A 5 24.11 33.56 27.72
CA ALA A 5 23.56 32.20 27.72
C ALA A 5 24.08 31.47 26.46
N ALA A 6 25.00 30.53 26.66
CA ALA A 6 25.46 29.63 25.60
C ALA A 6 24.37 28.59 25.35
N ALA A 7 23.64 28.72 24.25
CA ALA A 7 22.82 27.65 23.72
C ALA A 7 23.74 26.57 23.13
N SER A 8 23.96 25.49 23.88
CA SER A 8 24.65 24.30 23.40
C SER A 8 23.72 23.57 22.42
N THR A 9 24.07 23.60 21.14
CA THR A 9 23.45 22.77 20.11
C THR A 9 23.87 21.33 20.35
N PHE A 10 22.99 20.51 20.93
CA PHE A 10 23.22 19.09 21.11
C PHE A 10 22.92 18.39 19.78
N ALA A 11 23.93 18.24 18.93
CA ALA A 11 23.84 17.39 17.75
C ALA A 11 23.91 15.93 18.22
N MET A 12 22.76 15.28 18.35
CA MET A 12 22.68 13.86 18.65
C MET A 12 23.01 13.09 17.36
N ASP A 13 24.22 12.54 17.30
CA ASP A 13 24.69 11.70 16.19
C ASP A 13 24.04 10.32 16.34
N LEU A 14 22.84 10.14 15.76
CA LEU A 14 22.14 8.85 15.78
C LEU A 14 22.80 7.91 14.76
N PRO A 15 23.20 6.68 15.15
CA PRO A 15 23.88 5.77 14.25
C PRO A 15 22.94 5.28 13.13
N ASP A 16 23.44 5.21 11.89
CA ASP A 16 22.71 4.74 10.69
C ASP A 16 22.03 3.36 10.85
N SER A 17 22.44 2.56 11.84
CA SER A 17 21.79 1.29 12.19
C SER A 17 20.37 1.42 12.76
N PHE A 18 19.93 2.62 13.14
CA PHE A 18 18.58 2.89 13.66
C PHE A 18 17.49 2.74 12.58
N TRP A 19 17.86 2.75 11.28
CA TRP A 19 16.96 2.62 10.13
C TRP A 19 16.94 1.22 9.51
N ALA A 20 17.67 0.25 10.06
CA ALA A 20 17.69 -1.11 9.51
C ALA A 20 16.33 -1.80 9.75
N ALA A 21 15.62 -2.09 8.66
CA ALA A 21 14.40 -2.89 8.69
C ALA A 21 14.65 -4.24 9.42
N PRO A 22 13.72 -4.72 10.28
CA PRO A 22 13.90 -5.99 10.95
C PRO A 22 14.00 -7.12 9.94
N SER A 23 14.99 -7.99 10.15
CA SER A 23 15.27 -9.19 9.35
C SER A 23 14.03 -10.08 9.22
N ALA A 24 13.82 -10.59 8.01
CA ALA A 24 12.69 -11.40 7.55
C ALA A 24 12.14 -12.40 8.59
N GLN A 25 10.84 -12.33 8.85
CA GLN A 25 10.07 -13.38 9.53
C GLN A 25 9.89 -14.63 8.62
N PRO A 26 9.69 -15.82 9.21
CA PRO A 26 9.76 -17.10 8.52
C PRO A 26 8.65 -17.31 7.49
N SER A 27 9.00 -18.09 6.46
CA SER A 27 8.23 -18.45 5.28
C SER A 27 6.82 -18.95 5.60
N ALA A 28 5.80 -18.25 5.11
CA ALA A 28 4.42 -18.73 5.15
C ALA A 28 4.24 -19.96 4.23
N SER A 29 3.53 -20.97 4.75
CA SER A 29 3.09 -22.15 4.00
C SER A 29 2.27 -21.72 2.77
N SER A 30 2.66 -22.22 1.60
CA SER A 30 2.02 -21.96 0.32
C SER A 30 0.60 -22.51 0.29
N VAL A 31 -0.40 -21.63 0.33
CA VAL A 31 -1.78 -21.96 -0.08
C VAL A 31 -1.82 -21.91 -1.61
N PRO A 32 -2.40 -22.92 -2.30
CA PRO A 32 -2.48 -22.93 -3.76
C PRO A 32 -3.23 -21.69 -4.26
N ALA A 33 -2.66 -21.02 -5.27
CA ALA A 33 -3.26 -19.88 -5.93
C ALA A 33 -4.61 -20.29 -6.54
N SER A 34 -5.69 -19.65 -6.09
CA SER A 34 -6.99 -19.68 -6.74
C SER A 34 -6.88 -19.19 -8.19
N PRO A 35 -7.76 -19.63 -9.12
CA PRO A 35 -7.70 -19.24 -10.52
C PRO A 35 -7.66 -17.71 -10.66
N GLN A 36 -6.58 -17.20 -11.24
CA GLN A 36 -6.49 -15.81 -11.63
C GLN A 36 -7.47 -15.58 -12.78
N TRP A 37 -8.60 -14.93 -12.48
CA TRP A 37 -9.39 -14.30 -13.52
C TRP A 37 -8.53 -13.17 -14.07
N THR A 38 -7.94 -13.37 -15.25
CA THR A 38 -7.35 -12.30 -16.04
C THR A 38 -8.49 -11.34 -16.39
N LEU A 39 -8.76 -10.41 -15.49
CA LEU A 39 -9.67 -9.30 -15.75
C LEU A 39 -9.15 -8.62 -17.00
N LEU A 40 -10.07 -8.33 -17.92
CA LEU A 40 -9.85 -7.55 -19.13
C LEU A 40 -8.87 -6.41 -18.81
N ALA A 41 -7.73 -6.38 -19.51
CA ALA A 41 -6.69 -5.37 -19.34
C ALA A 41 -7.34 -4.01 -19.09
N THR A 42 -7.20 -3.48 -17.86
CA THR A 42 -7.45 -2.05 -17.65
C THR A 42 -6.52 -1.32 -18.62
N PRO A 43 -6.92 -0.16 -19.17
CA PRO A 43 -6.19 0.51 -20.25
C PRO A 43 -4.67 0.68 -20.00
N ASN A 44 -4.24 0.65 -18.73
CA ASN A 44 -2.84 0.85 -18.34
C ASN A 44 -1.99 -0.40 -18.10
N SER A 45 -2.51 -1.63 -18.14
CA SER A 45 -1.64 -2.84 -18.07
C SER A 45 -0.70 -2.97 -19.28
N LEU A 46 -0.92 -2.17 -20.33
CA LEU A 46 -0.06 -2.02 -21.50
C LEU A 46 0.89 -0.81 -21.48
N ILE A 47 0.82 0.04 -20.46
CA ILE A 47 1.67 1.25 -20.35
C ILE A 47 2.81 1.05 -19.34
N SER A 48 2.65 0.21 -18.31
CA SER A 48 3.67 0.08 -17.24
C SER A 48 4.81 -0.89 -17.54
N THR A 49 4.73 -1.73 -18.59
CA THR A 49 5.81 -2.67 -18.97
C THR A 49 6.94 -2.03 -19.78
N GLY A 50 6.85 -0.74 -20.12
CA GLY A 50 7.82 -0.06 -20.98
C GLY A 50 9.02 0.61 -20.30
N VAL A 51 9.06 0.76 -18.97
CA VAL A 51 10.08 1.62 -18.32
C VAL A 51 10.60 1.04 -17.01
N LYS A 52 11.27 -0.12 -17.01
CA LYS A 52 12.32 -0.46 -16.02
C LYS A 52 13.30 -1.46 -16.61
N GLY A 53 14.38 -0.98 -17.22
CA GLY A 53 15.46 -1.84 -17.69
C GLY A 53 16.47 -1.15 -18.60
N GLN A 54 17.17 -0.12 -18.11
CA GLN A 54 18.47 0.21 -18.68
C GLN A 54 19.57 0.09 -17.62
N GLN A 55 20.48 -0.83 -17.92
CA GLN A 55 21.69 -1.12 -17.18
C GLN A 55 22.64 0.07 -17.23
N THR A 56 23.30 0.31 -16.10
CA THR A 56 24.41 1.22 -15.90
C THR A 56 25.61 0.82 -16.78
N GLY A 57 25.86 1.62 -17.81
CA GLY A 57 27.09 1.60 -18.60
C GLY A 57 27.64 3.03 -18.71
N VAL A 58 28.76 3.29 -18.05
CA VAL A 58 29.47 4.59 -18.07
C VAL A 58 29.99 4.86 -19.48
N VAL A 59 29.57 5.97 -20.10
CA VAL A 59 30.33 6.61 -21.20
C VAL A 59 30.35 8.12 -20.99
N THR A 60 31.58 8.61 -21.01
CA THR A 60 32.06 9.99 -20.83
C THR A 60 31.39 10.97 -21.81
N ALA A 61 31.02 12.15 -21.30
CA ALA A 61 30.47 13.24 -22.09
C ALA A 61 31.50 13.80 -23.09
N VAL A 62 31.08 13.98 -24.35
CA VAL A 62 31.76 14.86 -25.32
C VAL A 62 30.72 15.82 -25.89
N LYS A 63 30.95 17.11 -25.65
CA LYS A 63 30.14 18.24 -26.13
C LYS A 63 30.64 18.66 -27.51
N VAL A 64 29.74 18.85 -28.48
CA VAL A 64 29.98 19.74 -29.63
C VAL A 64 28.69 20.48 -30.01
N PRO A 65 28.71 21.82 -30.14
CA PRO A 65 27.62 22.59 -30.71
C PRO A 65 27.74 22.68 -32.25
N GLY A 66 26.65 22.37 -32.96
CA GLY A 66 26.39 22.79 -34.34
C GLY A 66 27.01 21.92 -35.45
N GLY A 67 26.13 21.29 -36.25
CA GLY A 67 26.48 20.76 -37.57
C GLY A 67 26.10 19.29 -37.79
N THR A 68 25.00 19.07 -38.51
CA THR A 68 24.61 17.78 -39.07
C THR A 68 25.66 17.27 -40.06
N VAL A 69 26.15 16.03 -39.90
CA VAL A 69 26.57 15.19 -41.04
C VAL A 69 26.22 13.72 -40.78
N LEU A 70 25.73 13.13 -41.87
CA LEU A 70 25.19 11.80 -42.07
C LEU A 70 26.25 10.69 -42.09
N GLN A 71 25.89 9.59 -41.42
CA GLN A 71 25.90 8.17 -41.84
C GLN A 71 27.13 7.55 -42.55
N PHE A 72 27.56 6.38 -42.08
CA PHE A 72 27.77 5.18 -42.92
C PHE A 72 27.47 3.89 -42.14
N SER A 73 26.80 2.95 -42.80
CA SER A 73 26.51 1.58 -42.34
C SER A 73 27.67 0.62 -42.63
N GLN A 74 27.76 -0.50 -41.91
CA GLN A 74 27.87 -1.82 -42.54
C GLN A 74 27.13 -2.91 -41.73
N PRO A 75 26.53 -3.91 -42.41
CA PRO A 75 25.83 -5.05 -41.79
C PRO A 75 26.66 -6.35 -41.77
N SER A 76 26.13 -7.33 -41.00
CA SER A 76 26.17 -8.80 -41.17
C SER A 76 27.21 -9.66 -40.42
N HIS A 77 26.68 -10.69 -39.75
CA HIS A 77 27.26 -12.03 -39.58
C HIS A 77 26.28 -13.02 -40.21
N ILE A 78 26.71 -13.76 -41.25
CA ILE A 78 26.24 -15.11 -41.66
C ILE A 78 27.33 -15.70 -42.56
N SER A 79 27.56 -17.01 -42.39
CA SER A 79 28.62 -17.86 -42.92
C SER A 79 28.46 -18.26 -44.40
N ASP A 80 29.60 -18.50 -45.07
CA ASP A 80 29.88 -19.11 -46.39
C ASP A 80 29.25 -20.51 -46.66
N PRO A 81 29.37 -21.15 -47.87
CA PRO A 81 29.45 -20.71 -49.31
C PRO A 81 28.52 -21.61 -50.22
N PRO A 82 28.63 -21.81 -51.57
CA PRO A 82 29.60 -21.32 -52.58
C PRO A 82 29.07 -20.87 -53.98
N ASP A 83 30.04 -20.30 -54.72
CA ASP A 83 30.31 -20.33 -56.18
C ASP A 83 29.45 -19.64 -57.27
N ALA A 84 30.22 -19.00 -58.16
CA ALA A 84 30.02 -18.77 -59.60
C ALA A 84 29.28 -17.50 -60.11
N ALA A 85 30.12 -16.54 -60.52
CA ALA A 85 30.22 -15.97 -61.87
C ALA A 85 29.15 -15.02 -62.47
N ALA A 86 29.71 -13.92 -63.01
CA ALA A 86 29.38 -13.25 -64.28
C ALA A 86 28.42 -12.03 -64.28
N GLY A 87 29.01 -10.90 -64.71
CA GLY A 87 28.46 -10.02 -65.76
C GLY A 87 27.67 -8.79 -65.26
N ALA A 88 28.23 -7.57 -65.25
CA ALA A 88 28.52 -6.65 -66.36
C ALA A 88 27.54 -5.44 -66.42
N ARG A 89 28.13 -4.24 -66.61
CA ARG A 89 27.61 -2.99 -67.23
C ARG A 89 26.70 -2.12 -66.34
N LEU A 90 27.04 -0.91 -65.91
CA LEU A 90 27.61 0.30 -66.55
C LEU A 90 26.75 0.91 -67.68
N SER A 91 25.92 1.91 -67.34
CA SER A 91 25.74 3.16 -68.10
C SER A 91 24.83 4.13 -67.33
N THR A 92 25.33 5.20 -66.70
CA THR A 92 25.48 6.58 -67.20
C THR A 92 24.24 7.29 -67.80
N LEU A 93 23.95 8.43 -67.16
CA LEU A 93 23.62 9.76 -67.71
C LEU A 93 22.21 10.10 -68.21
N GLY A 94 21.76 11.30 -67.82
CA GLY A 94 20.77 12.12 -68.53
C GLY A 94 19.65 12.62 -67.63
N ALA A 95 19.83 13.67 -66.83
CA ALA A 95 19.70 15.08 -67.21
C ALA A 95 18.25 15.59 -67.35
N ALA A 96 17.98 16.61 -66.52
CA ALA A 96 17.19 17.81 -66.81
C ALA A 96 15.65 17.79 -66.73
N ARG A 97 15.18 18.74 -65.90
CA ARG A 97 14.38 19.93 -66.25
C ARG A 97 13.03 20.05 -65.52
N ARG A 98 12.87 21.25 -64.95
CA ARG A 98 11.72 21.80 -64.22
C ARG A 98 10.51 21.94 -65.13
N THR A 99 9.29 21.82 -64.57
CA THR A 99 8.27 22.89 -64.59
C THR A 99 7.07 22.57 -63.67
N ASN A 100 6.72 23.58 -62.86
CA ASN A 100 5.41 24.12 -62.49
C ASN A 100 4.17 23.25 -62.22
N ALA A 101 3.59 23.55 -61.04
CA ALA A 101 2.20 23.93 -60.76
C ALA A 101 1.08 22.89 -60.93
N GLY A 102 0.39 22.61 -59.82
CA GLY A 102 -0.94 22.01 -59.86
C GLY A 102 -1.45 21.67 -58.47
N MET A 103 -2.19 22.60 -57.84
CA MET A 103 -3.13 22.26 -56.77
C MET A 103 -4.07 21.17 -57.28
N ARG A 104 -4.09 20.02 -56.61
CA ARG A 104 -5.20 19.08 -56.68
C ARG A 104 -5.48 18.55 -55.28
N ASN A 105 -6.71 18.78 -54.83
CA ASN A 105 -7.34 18.07 -53.74
C ASN A 105 -7.10 16.56 -53.94
N GLY A 106 -6.35 15.95 -53.02
CA GLY A 106 -6.19 14.51 -52.98
C GLY A 106 -7.49 13.86 -52.55
N ALA A 107 -8.28 13.42 -53.52
CA ALA A 107 -9.31 12.42 -53.30
C ALA A 107 -8.63 11.15 -52.74
N ALA A 108 -9.01 10.74 -51.53
CA ALA A 108 -8.62 9.44 -50.98
C ALA A 108 -9.07 8.35 -51.96
N THR A 109 -8.11 7.76 -52.66
CA THR A 109 -8.39 6.68 -53.61
C THR A 109 -8.24 5.38 -52.83
N PHE A 110 -9.35 4.81 -52.39
CA PHE A 110 -9.37 3.46 -51.82
C PHE A 110 -9.36 2.46 -52.97
N ALA A 111 -8.23 1.79 -53.21
CA ALA A 111 -8.18 0.63 -54.09
C ALA A 111 -8.45 -0.62 -53.24
N PRO A 112 -9.55 -1.36 -53.47
CA PRO A 112 -9.74 -2.65 -52.83
C PRO A 112 -8.84 -3.66 -53.55
N THR A 113 -7.72 -4.03 -52.93
CA THR A 113 -6.99 -5.24 -53.32
C THR A 113 -7.59 -6.40 -52.54
N GLY A 114 -8.15 -7.36 -53.29
CA GLY A 114 -8.90 -8.48 -52.74
C GLY A 114 -8.02 -9.49 -52.02
N GLY A 115 -8.65 -10.16 -51.04
CA GLY A 115 -8.44 -11.57 -50.73
C GLY A 115 -7.09 -11.97 -50.17
N GLY A 116 -6.90 -11.75 -48.86
CA GLY A 116 -5.90 -12.49 -48.09
C GLY A 116 -5.33 -11.69 -46.93
N GLY A 117 -5.89 -11.85 -45.73
CA GLY A 117 -5.30 -11.57 -44.41
C GLY A 117 -4.24 -10.46 -44.28
N GLY A 118 -4.43 -9.32 -44.92
CA GLY A 118 -3.41 -8.27 -45.06
C GLY A 118 -3.50 -7.22 -43.95
N GLU A 119 -2.33 -6.93 -43.38
CA GLU A 119 -2.01 -5.83 -42.48
C GLU A 119 -2.63 -4.50 -42.95
N VAL A 120 -3.29 -3.77 -42.04
CA VAL A 120 -3.90 -2.47 -42.34
C VAL A 120 -2.86 -1.37 -42.18
N THR A 121 -2.28 -0.91 -43.29
CA THR A 121 -1.33 0.21 -43.30
C THR A 121 -2.07 1.54 -43.19
N ALA A 122 -2.05 2.16 -42.01
CA ALA A 122 -2.52 3.53 -41.83
C ALA A 122 -1.42 4.51 -42.25
N VAL A 123 -1.64 5.30 -43.30
CA VAL A 123 -0.72 6.35 -43.75
C VAL A 123 -1.17 7.68 -43.18
N LEU A 124 -0.41 8.23 -42.22
CA LEU A 124 -0.62 9.58 -41.71
C LEU A 124 0.35 10.54 -42.41
N ALA A 125 -0.18 11.43 -43.24
CA ALA A 125 0.62 12.43 -43.93
C ALA A 125 0.93 13.61 -42.99
N THR A 126 2.22 13.87 -42.73
CA THR A 126 2.65 15.11 -42.09
C THR A 126 2.82 16.23 -43.14
N PRO A 127 2.66 17.51 -42.75
CA PRO A 127 2.73 18.65 -43.70
C PRO A 127 4.06 18.76 -44.47
N ASP A 128 5.12 18.16 -43.95
CA ASP A 128 6.48 18.27 -44.50
C ASP A 128 6.87 17.12 -45.45
N GLY A 129 5.90 16.27 -45.84
CA GLY A 129 6.09 15.28 -46.91
C GLY A 129 6.93 14.06 -46.53
N ALA A 130 7.38 13.92 -45.28
CA ALA A 130 8.01 12.70 -44.80
C ALA A 130 6.94 11.66 -44.45
N THR A 131 6.74 10.67 -45.33
CA THR A 131 5.84 9.55 -45.10
C THR A 131 6.54 8.54 -44.18
N LEU A 132 6.33 8.67 -42.86
CA LEU A 132 6.80 7.67 -41.90
C LEU A 132 5.82 6.49 -41.90
N VAL A 133 6.09 5.49 -42.74
CA VAL A 133 5.37 4.21 -42.72
C VAL A 133 6.07 3.31 -41.72
N THR A 134 5.75 3.49 -40.43
CA THR A 134 6.00 2.46 -39.43
C THR A 134 4.73 1.64 -39.34
N ALA A 135 4.76 0.39 -39.81
CA ALA A 135 3.68 -0.54 -39.56
C ALA A 135 3.58 -0.74 -38.04
N PRO A 136 2.49 -0.29 -37.38
CA PRO A 136 2.33 -0.58 -35.97
C PRO A 136 2.19 -2.09 -35.85
N SER A 137 3.11 -2.72 -35.11
CA SER A 137 2.92 -4.14 -34.84
C SER A 137 1.65 -4.30 -33.99
N LEU A 138 0.97 -5.43 -34.09
CA LEU A 138 -0.20 -5.72 -33.22
C LEU A 138 0.13 -5.60 -31.72
N ALA A 139 1.40 -5.65 -31.34
CA ALA A 139 1.88 -5.43 -29.98
C ALA A 139 1.93 -3.95 -29.58
N ASP A 140 2.04 -3.02 -30.53
CA ASP A 140 2.08 -1.56 -30.28
C ASP A 140 0.69 -0.92 -30.25
N LEU A 141 -0.32 -1.62 -30.77
CA LEU A 141 -1.71 -1.16 -30.85
C LEU A 141 -2.32 -0.72 -29.52
N PRO A 142 -2.08 -1.39 -28.38
CA PRO A 142 -2.73 -0.98 -27.15
C PRO A 142 -2.12 0.30 -26.54
N GLY A 143 -0.81 0.53 -26.73
CA GLY A 143 -0.16 1.79 -26.37
C GLY A 143 -0.59 2.96 -27.27
N GLN A 144 -0.78 2.70 -28.58
CA GLN A 144 -1.28 3.70 -29.52
C GLN A 144 -2.77 4.00 -29.33
N ILE A 145 -3.60 3.02 -29.01
CA ILE A 145 -5.01 3.24 -28.66
C ILE A 145 -5.11 4.03 -27.35
N ALA A 146 -4.25 3.78 -26.36
CA ALA A 146 -4.22 4.59 -25.14
C ALA A 146 -3.78 6.04 -25.41
N GLY A 147 -2.80 6.26 -26.29
CA GLY A 147 -2.39 7.59 -26.73
C GLY A 147 -3.49 8.32 -27.53
N VAL A 148 -4.13 7.63 -28.47
CA VAL A 148 -5.21 8.18 -29.30
C VAL A 148 -6.50 8.40 -28.50
N LEU A 149 -6.85 7.54 -27.54
CA LEU A 149 -7.97 7.79 -26.61
C LEU A 149 -7.66 8.90 -25.61
N GLY A 150 -6.39 9.05 -25.20
CA GLY A 150 -5.94 10.20 -24.42
C GLY A 150 -6.10 11.51 -25.20
N ASP A 151 -5.69 11.54 -26.47
CA ASP A 151 -5.78 12.71 -27.34
C ASP A 151 -7.21 13.02 -27.82
N ILE A 152 -8.02 12.01 -28.14
CA ILE A 152 -9.43 12.16 -28.55
C ILE A 152 -10.30 12.51 -27.33
N GLY A 153 -10.04 11.86 -26.20
CA GLY A 153 -10.72 12.12 -24.93
C GLY A 153 -10.40 13.52 -24.41
N GLY A 154 -9.18 14.02 -24.54
CA GLY A 154 -8.79 15.36 -24.09
C GLY A 154 -9.29 16.51 -24.98
N ASN A 155 -9.31 16.33 -26.30
CA ASN A 155 -9.57 17.43 -27.25
C ASN A 155 -11.02 17.58 -27.70
N ILE A 156 -11.90 16.61 -27.43
CA ILE A 156 -13.35 16.75 -27.64
C ILE A 156 -14.01 16.96 -26.28
N PRO A 157 -14.41 18.21 -25.91
CA PRO A 157 -14.86 18.55 -24.56
C PRO A 157 -16.04 17.72 -24.04
N VAL A 158 -16.86 17.16 -24.94
CA VAL A 158 -17.99 16.32 -24.57
C VAL A 158 -17.55 14.89 -24.24
N VAL A 159 -16.53 14.36 -24.92
CA VAL A 159 -16.03 12.99 -24.68
C VAL A 159 -15.18 12.96 -23.40
N SER A 160 -14.42 14.02 -23.12
CA SER A 160 -13.58 14.13 -21.91
C SER A 160 -14.38 13.98 -20.62
N ILE A 161 -15.64 14.43 -20.62
CA ILE A 161 -16.54 14.31 -19.46
C ILE A 161 -16.82 12.84 -19.14
N PHE A 162 -16.89 11.97 -20.15
CA PHE A 162 -17.22 10.56 -19.97
C PHE A 162 -16.00 9.67 -19.83
N ILE A 163 -14.89 9.98 -20.52
CA ILE A 163 -13.70 9.14 -20.57
C ILE A 163 -12.47 10.02 -20.36
N ARG A 164 -11.94 10.03 -19.14
CA ARG A 164 -10.66 10.67 -18.80
C ARG A 164 -10.12 10.13 -17.49
N ASN A 165 -8.81 10.20 -17.32
CA ASN A 165 -8.22 10.08 -15.99
C ASN A 165 -8.32 11.41 -15.26
N GLY A 166 -8.22 11.35 -13.93
CA GLY A 166 -8.02 12.53 -13.10
C GLY A 166 -6.63 13.13 -13.31
N ASP A 167 -6.52 14.41 -13.02
CA ASP A 167 -5.27 15.17 -12.98
C ASP A 167 -5.20 15.98 -11.67
N GLU A 168 -4.09 16.69 -11.44
CA GLU A 168 -3.89 17.44 -10.20
C GLU A 168 -4.97 18.53 -9.98
N ALA A 169 -5.44 19.18 -11.05
CA ALA A 169 -6.48 20.21 -10.94
C ALA A 169 -7.87 19.61 -10.76
N ASN A 170 -8.09 18.40 -11.29
CA ASN A 170 -9.34 17.67 -11.30
C ASN A 170 -9.09 16.20 -10.97
N PRO A 171 -8.92 15.85 -9.68
CA PRO A 171 -8.42 14.52 -9.31
C PRO A 171 -9.37 13.39 -9.69
N ASN A 172 -10.68 13.64 -9.80
CA ASN A 172 -11.61 12.61 -10.22
C ASN A 172 -11.56 12.34 -11.73
N ALA A 173 -11.68 11.06 -12.09
CA ALA A 173 -11.82 10.61 -13.46
C ALA A 173 -13.09 11.12 -14.16
N GLY A 174 -13.22 10.77 -15.44
CA GLY A 174 -14.44 10.96 -16.23
C GLY A 174 -15.61 10.12 -15.72
N LEU A 175 -16.82 10.49 -16.10
CA LEU A 175 -18.04 9.89 -15.57
C LEU A 175 -18.11 8.39 -15.84
N LEU A 176 -17.73 7.87 -17.00
CA LEU A 176 -17.90 6.43 -17.29
C LEU A 176 -16.62 5.66 -17.02
N ILE A 177 -15.49 6.13 -17.55
CA ILE A 177 -14.24 5.38 -17.55
C ILE A 177 -13.08 6.32 -17.19
N GLY A 178 -12.22 5.84 -16.30
CA GLY A 178 -10.90 6.41 -16.05
C GLY A 178 -10.44 6.26 -14.62
N ASN A 179 -9.16 6.47 -14.39
CA ASN A 179 -8.57 6.33 -13.06
C ASN A 179 -8.53 7.68 -12.34
N GLY A 180 -8.73 7.65 -11.03
CA GLY A 180 -8.50 8.80 -10.18
C GLY A 180 -7.02 9.18 -10.15
N TYR A 181 -6.75 10.45 -9.90
CA TYR A 181 -5.39 10.95 -9.74
C TYR A 181 -4.82 10.51 -8.38
N SER A 182 -3.66 9.85 -8.41
CA SER A 182 -2.84 9.62 -7.21
C SER A 182 -1.95 10.83 -6.98
N TYR A 183 -2.04 11.41 -5.79
CA TYR A 183 -1.09 12.44 -5.40
C TYR A 183 0.24 11.77 -5.05
N ALA A 184 1.29 12.14 -5.77
CA ALA A 184 2.63 11.88 -5.29
C ALA A 184 2.83 12.64 -3.97
N VAL A 185 3.67 12.09 -3.08
CA VAL A 185 4.13 12.84 -1.92
C VAL A 185 4.88 14.05 -2.46
N ASP A 186 4.23 15.20 -2.50
CA ASP A 186 4.91 16.45 -2.83
C ASP A 186 5.80 16.80 -1.64
N GLU A 187 7.09 16.98 -1.90
CA GLU A 187 8.05 17.46 -0.89
C GLU A 187 7.74 18.90 -0.47
N SER A 188 6.82 19.58 -1.16
CA SER A 188 6.32 20.87 -0.74
C SER A 188 5.78 20.78 0.69
N PRO A 189 6.40 21.49 1.65
CA PRO A 189 6.02 21.38 3.06
C PRO A 189 4.57 21.79 3.29
N THR A 190 3.95 22.54 2.37
CA THR A 190 2.55 23.00 2.45
C THR A 190 1.53 22.04 1.86
N ALA A 191 1.94 20.87 1.36
CA ALA A 191 1.06 19.89 0.75
C ALA A 191 -0.08 19.47 1.70
N LEU A 192 -1.31 19.83 1.32
CA LEU A 192 -2.50 19.71 2.13
C LEU A 192 -3.11 18.30 2.04
N GLY A 193 -2.43 17.25 2.47
CA GLY A 193 -3.00 15.90 2.66
C GLY A 193 -4.15 15.56 1.71
N ARG A 194 -3.92 15.74 0.40
CA ARG A 194 -4.99 15.80 -0.60
C ARG A 194 -5.59 14.41 -0.80
N ASN A 195 -6.91 14.32 -0.85
CA ASN A 195 -7.57 13.05 -1.14
C ASN A 195 -7.29 12.64 -2.57
N GLY A 196 -6.95 11.37 -2.78
CA GLY A 196 -6.85 10.76 -4.09
C GLY A 196 -8.18 10.84 -4.84
N GLY A 197 -8.08 10.94 -6.16
CA GLY A 197 -9.23 11.02 -7.04
C GLY A 197 -10.07 9.76 -7.07
N ASN A 198 -11.39 9.88 -7.27
CA ASN A 198 -12.21 8.72 -7.56
C ASN A 198 -12.02 8.27 -9.01
N GLY A 199 -12.07 6.95 -9.22
CA GLY A 199 -12.19 6.35 -10.55
C GLY A 199 -13.53 6.70 -11.22
N GLY A 200 -13.66 6.39 -12.51
CA GLY A 200 -14.87 6.66 -13.26
C GLY A 200 -16.05 5.84 -12.75
N PHE A 201 -17.28 6.33 -12.89
CA PHE A 201 -18.46 5.70 -12.29
C PHE A 201 -18.66 4.25 -12.70
N LEU A 202 -18.33 3.85 -13.94
CA LEU A 202 -18.46 2.44 -14.36
C LEU A 202 -17.17 1.66 -14.13
N LEU A 203 -16.04 2.18 -14.64
CA LEU A 203 -14.76 1.49 -14.60
C LEU A 203 -13.64 2.48 -14.24
N GLY A 204 -12.79 2.09 -13.30
CA GLY A 204 -11.65 2.91 -12.93
C GLY A 204 -11.12 2.61 -11.55
N ASP A 205 -9.81 2.71 -11.40
CA ASP A 205 -9.16 2.65 -10.09
C ASP A 205 -9.27 4.01 -9.39
N GLY A 206 -9.38 4.00 -8.07
CA GLY A 206 -9.20 5.18 -7.25
C GLY A 206 -7.72 5.55 -7.15
N GLY A 207 -7.44 6.85 -7.07
CA GLY A 207 -6.10 7.36 -6.85
C GLY A 207 -5.72 7.36 -5.36
N ASP A 208 -4.42 7.34 -5.09
CA ASP A 208 -3.88 7.39 -3.74
C ASP A 208 -3.96 8.80 -3.15
N GLY A 209 -4.23 8.85 -1.84
CA GLY A 209 -4.16 10.08 -1.07
C GLY A 209 -2.73 10.53 -0.82
N GLU A 210 -2.53 11.84 -0.78
CA GLU A 210 -1.22 12.45 -0.50
C GLU A 210 -0.83 12.23 0.96
N GLY A 211 0.47 12.03 1.20
CA GLY A 211 1.02 12.07 2.55
C GLY A 211 0.82 13.46 3.21
N GLY A 212 0.74 13.49 4.53
CA GLY A 212 0.72 14.70 5.31
C GLY A 212 2.09 15.37 5.34
N GLY A 213 2.16 16.63 4.93
CA GLY A 213 3.35 17.45 5.08
C GLY A 213 3.60 17.89 6.53
N THR A 214 4.81 18.41 6.77
CA THR A 214 5.18 19.05 8.04
C THR A 214 5.12 20.57 7.86
N VAL A 215 4.08 21.23 8.40
CA VAL A 215 4.01 22.71 8.46
C VAL A 215 4.04 23.18 9.90
N GLY A 216 5.15 23.81 10.32
CA GLY A 216 5.18 24.73 11.46
C GLY A 216 4.65 24.19 12.80
N GLY A 217 4.73 22.88 13.06
CA GLY A 217 4.26 22.26 14.32
C GLY A 217 2.78 21.86 14.32
N THR A 218 2.00 22.16 13.27
CA THR A 218 0.65 21.62 13.08
C THR A 218 0.64 20.78 11.82
N GLY A 219 0.87 19.47 11.94
CA GLY A 219 0.89 18.61 10.76
C GLY A 219 -0.51 18.43 10.13
N ILE A 220 -0.53 17.93 8.90
CA ILE A 220 -1.74 17.82 8.06
C ILE A 220 -2.16 16.35 7.92
N VAL A 221 -3.45 16.06 8.09
CA VAL A 221 -4.03 14.70 8.00
C VAL A 221 -3.68 14.08 6.66
N GLY A 222 -3.24 12.81 6.65
CA GLY A 222 -2.99 12.10 5.41
C GLY A 222 -4.25 12.03 4.55
N GLY A 223 -4.11 12.27 3.25
CA GLY A 223 -5.23 12.28 2.31
C GLY A 223 -5.88 10.91 2.22
N ARG A 224 -7.20 10.86 2.06
CA ARG A 224 -7.91 9.60 1.82
C ARG A 224 -7.63 9.09 0.41
N GLY A 225 -7.55 7.79 0.23
CA GLY A 225 -7.59 7.17 -1.08
C GLY A 225 -8.96 7.33 -1.74
N GLY A 226 -8.97 7.47 -3.06
CA GLY A 226 -10.19 7.55 -3.86
C GLY A 226 -10.87 6.21 -4.04
N ASN A 227 -12.18 6.22 -4.28
CA ASN A 227 -12.94 4.99 -4.54
C ASN A 227 -12.81 4.57 -6.01
N ALA A 228 -12.92 3.27 -6.24
CA ALA A 228 -13.03 2.71 -7.58
C ALA A 228 -14.40 2.95 -8.23
N GLY A 229 -14.49 2.65 -9.52
CA GLY A 229 -15.73 2.61 -10.29
C GLY A 229 -16.67 1.46 -9.89
N LEU A 230 -17.96 1.62 -10.17
CA LEU A 230 -19.03 0.72 -9.75
C LEU A 230 -18.82 -0.72 -10.22
N LEU A 231 -18.45 -0.96 -11.48
CA LEU A 231 -18.37 -2.32 -12.03
C LEU A 231 -17.03 -2.98 -11.75
N GLY A 232 -15.97 -2.18 -11.63
CA GLY A 232 -14.62 -2.69 -11.44
C GLY A 232 -13.60 -1.60 -11.18
N GLY A 233 -12.61 -1.96 -10.35
CA GLY A 233 -11.44 -1.16 -10.04
C GLY A 233 -11.02 -1.35 -8.59
N ASN A 234 -9.79 -0.98 -8.29
CA ASN A 234 -9.25 -0.98 -6.95
C ASN A 234 -9.41 0.39 -6.30
N GLY A 235 -9.67 0.40 -4.99
CA GLY A 235 -9.61 1.63 -4.22
C GLY A 235 -8.16 2.10 -4.04
N GLY A 236 -7.94 3.40 -4.01
CA GLY A 236 -6.62 3.99 -3.78
C GLY A 236 -6.18 3.88 -2.32
N GLY A 237 -4.88 3.87 -2.06
CA GLY A 237 -4.31 3.91 -0.72
C GLY A 237 -4.55 5.25 -0.02
N GLY A 238 -4.70 5.22 1.29
CA GLY A 238 -4.65 6.43 2.11
C GLY A 238 -3.22 6.92 2.30
N GLY A 239 -3.03 8.24 2.29
CA GLY A 239 -1.75 8.89 2.53
C GLY A 239 -1.33 8.80 4.00
N GLU A 240 -0.03 8.80 4.25
CA GLU A 240 0.52 8.78 5.60
C GLU A 240 0.24 10.09 6.35
N GLY A 241 0.14 10.06 7.67
CA GLY A 241 0.07 11.26 8.51
C GLY A 241 1.44 11.90 8.68
N GLY A 242 1.47 13.24 8.73
CA GLY A 242 2.71 14.00 8.86
C GLY A 242 3.41 13.89 10.22
N PHE A 243 4.68 14.27 10.25
CA PHE A 243 5.50 14.33 11.46
C PHE A 243 5.24 15.64 12.23
N THR A 244 5.14 15.57 13.57
CA THR A 244 5.00 16.74 14.44
C THR A 244 6.18 16.82 15.39
N PHE A 245 6.86 17.98 15.41
CA PHE A 245 7.89 18.32 16.38
C PHE A 245 7.62 19.69 16.99
N ALA A 246 7.72 19.77 18.32
CA ALA A 246 7.76 21.05 19.00
C ALA A 246 8.81 21.03 20.11
N SER A 247 9.45 22.19 20.28
CA SER A 247 10.43 22.45 21.33
C SER A 247 9.87 23.28 22.50
N SER A 248 8.56 23.56 22.47
CA SER A 248 7.89 24.45 23.42
C SER A 248 6.94 23.65 24.32
N PRO A 249 6.77 24.05 25.60
CA PRO A 249 5.84 23.41 26.52
C PRO A 249 4.43 23.30 25.93
N GLY A 250 3.88 22.10 25.86
CA GLY A 250 2.51 21.82 25.43
C GLY A 250 2.35 20.40 24.91
N ASP A 251 1.13 19.85 24.98
CA ASP A 251 0.86 18.49 24.50
C ASP A 251 0.81 18.46 22.96
N LEU A 252 1.44 17.45 22.36
CA LEU A 252 1.46 17.24 20.93
C LEU A 252 0.73 15.96 20.54
N LYS A 253 -0.03 16.04 19.45
CA LYS A 253 -0.64 14.88 18.80
C LYS A 253 -0.12 14.75 17.36
N GLY A 254 0.19 13.52 17.00
CA GLY A 254 0.65 13.10 15.69
C GLY A 254 -0.54 13.00 14.78
N ILE A 255 -0.26 13.13 13.51
CA ILE A 255 -1.31 13.36 12.56
C ILE A 255 -1.87 12.04 12.06
N GLU A 256 -3.17 11.96 11.87
CA GLU A 256 -3.81 10.72 11.47
C GLU A 256 -3.45 10.36 10.02
N GLY A 257 -3.29 9.08 9.75
CA GLY A 257 -3.18 8.56 8.39
C GLY A 257 -4.53 8.56 7.68
N GLY A 258 -4.50 8.74 6.36
CA GLY A 258 -5.70 8.73 5.52
C GLY A 258 -6.33 7.35 5.41
N ALA A 259 -7.65 7.29 5.28
CA ALA A 259 -8.34 6.04 4.99
C ALA A 259 -8.07 5.57 3.55
N GLY A 260 -8.01 4.27 3.32
CA GLY A 260 -8.02 3.69 1.98
C GLY A 260 -9.39 3.79 1.31
N GLY A 261 -9.40 3.85 -0.01
CA GLY A 261 -10.60 3.88 -0.83
C GLY A 261 -11.25 2.52 -1.01
N ASN A 262 -12.56 2.49 -1.27
CA ASN A 262 -13.29 1.24 -1.50
C ASN A 262 -13.17 0.79 -2.95
N ALA A 263 -13.17 -0.52 -3.17
CA ALA A 263 -13.44 -1.09 -4.49
C ALA A 263 -14.92 -1.00 -4.87
N GLY A 264 -15.22 -1.22 -6.15
CA GLY A 264 -16.58 -1.29 -6.67
C GLY A 264 -17.23 -2.65 -6.49
N MET A 265 -17.86 -3.17 -7.55
CA MET A 265 -18.44 -4.50 -7.56
C MET A 265 -17.36 -5.59 -7.63
N LEU A 266 -16.26 -5.31 -8.33
CA LEU A 266 -15.08 -6.17 -8.43
C LEU A 266 -13.83 -5.33 -8.12
N GLY A 267 -12.89 -5.90 -7.35
CA GLY A 267 -11.58 -5.28 -7.10
C GLY A 267 -11.18 -5.26 -5.63
N ALA A 268 -9.99 -4.74 -5.35
CA ALA A 268 -9.43 -4.69 -4.00
C ALA A 268 -9.61 -3.30 -3.36
N GLY A 269 -9.92 -3.29 -2.06
CA GLY A 269 -9.91 -2.05 -1.27
C GLY A 269 -8.49 -1.52 -1.07
N GLY A 270 -8.33 -0.21 -1.00
CA GLY A 270 -7.04 0.44 -0.76
C GLY A 270 -6.59 0.30 0.69
N ALA A 271 -5.27 0.24 0.93
CA ALA A 271 -4.73 0.23 2.29
C ALA A 271 -4.93 1.58 2.98
N GLY A 272 -5.10 1.58 4.30
CA GLY A 272 -5.05 2.80 5.10
C GLY A 272 -3.63 3.31 5.29
N GLY A 273 -3.48 4.63 5.35
CA GLY A 273 -2.20 5.31 5.55
C GLY A 273 -1.70 5.18 6.98
N ARG A 274 -0.39 5.24 7.16
CA ARG A 274 0.25 5.20 8.48
C ARG A 274 -0.06 6.48 9.29
N GLY A 275 -0.21 6.38 10.60
CA GLY A 275 -0.27 7.52 11.49
C GLY A 275 1.07 8.23 11.65
N GLY A 276 1.02 9.54 11.77
CA GLY A 276 2.14 10.45 11.89
C GLY A 276 2.85 10.37 13.23
N TYR A 277 4.14 10.64 13.21
CA TYR A 277 5.00 10.53 14.37
C TYR A 277 5.06 11.84 15.17
N VAL A 278 5.26 11.75 16.49
CA VAL A 278 5.47 12.93 17.35
C VAL A 278 6.78 12.85 18.09
N SER A 279 7.48 13.99 18.16
CA SER A 279 8.57 14.21 19.10
C SER A 279 8.32 15.51 19.86
N ASN A 280 8.22 15.43 21.19
CA ASN A 280 8.00 16.59 22.06
C ASN A 280 9.13 16.74 23.08
N THR A 281 9.66 17.95 23.27
CA THR A 281 10.67 18.20 24.30
C THR A 281 10.12 18.89 25.55
N GLY A 282 8.82 19.17 25.61
CA GLY A 282 8.17 19.69 26.81
C GLY A 282 6.66 19.53 26.73
N GLY A 283 6.10 18.56 27.43
CA GLY A 283 4.70 18.16 27.40
C GLY A 283 4.49 16.75 26.86
N ASN A 284 3.24 16.29 26.90
CA ASN A 284 2.91 14.94 26.46
C ASN A 284 3.03 14.80 24.93
N ALA A 285 3.28 13.58 24.45
CA ALA A 285 3.30 13.26 23.03
C ALA A 285 2.35 12.10 22.73
N THR A 286 1.50 12.22 21.71
CA THR A 286 0.61 11.14 21.27
C THR A 286 0.77 10.89 19.79
N GLY A 287 1.24 9.72 19.35
CA GLY A 287 1.35 9.37 17.93
C GLY A 287 -0.02 9.42 17.21
N GLY A 288 0.02 9.69 15.90
CA GLY A 288 -1.18 9.74 15.07
C GLY A 288 -1.81 8.36 14.89
N THR A 289 -3.13 8.29 14.73
CA THR A 289 -3.80 7.03 14.43
C THR A 289 -3.54 6.59 12.99
N GLY A 290 -3.44 5.28 12.76
CA GLY A 290 -3.40 4.71 11.42
C GLY A 290 -4.77 4.80 10.74
N GLY A 291 -4.78 5.02 9.44
CA GLY A 291 -5.97 5.08 8.60
C GLY A 291 -6.64 3.72 8.46
N GLN A 292 -7.96 3.71 8.26
CA GLN A 292 -8.71 2.48 8.02
C GLN A 292 -8.44 1.96 6.61
N GLY A 293 -8.41 0.63 6.44
CA GLY A 293 -8.40 0.00 5.11
C GLY A 293 -9.76 0.09 4.43
N GLY A 294 -9.76 0.21 3.10
CA GLY A 294 -10.97 0.28 2.29
C GLY A 294 -11.65 -1.07 2.09
N GLY A 295 -12.96 -1.06 1.84
CA GLY A 295 -13.74 -2.26 1.56
C GLY A 295 -13.33 -2.92 0.24
N GLY A 296 -13.31 -4.25 0.24
CA GLY A 296 -13.14 -5.04 -0.98
C GLY A 296 -14.38 -5.00 -1.87
N GLY A 297 -14.25 -5.49 -3.11
CA GLY A 297 -15.33 -5.48 -4.07
C GLY A 297 -16.59 -6.22 -3.59
N TRP A 298 -17.77 -5.68 -3.93
CA TRP A 298 -19.05 -6.21 -3.43
C TRP A 298 -19.30 -7.68 -3.85
N LEU A 299 -18.98 -8.07 -5.08
CA LEU A 299 -19.07 -9.48 -5.54
C LEU A 299 -17.80 -10.26 -5.20
N SER A 300 -16.65 -9.69 -5.54
CA SER A 300 -15.36 -10.32 -5.32
C SER A 300 -14.28 -9.29 -5.11
N GLY A 301 -13.50 -9.45 -4.05
CA GLY A 301 -12.44 -8.52 -3.74
C GLY A 301 -11.80 -8.72 -2.39
N GLN A 302 -10.49 -8.50 -2.32
CA GLN A 302 -9.79 -8.41 -1.04
C GLN A 302 -9.98 -7.01 -0.46
N ALA A 303 -10.21 -6.92 0.84
CA ALA A 303 -10.28 -5.64 1.49
C ALA A 303 -8.89 -5.11 1.85
N GLY A 304 -8.77 -3.80 1.97
CA GLY A 304 -7.52 -3.12 2.29
C GLY A 304 -7.10 -3.32 3.75
N ASN A 305 -5.80 -3.39 4.00
CA ASN A 305 -5.27 -3.43 5.36
C ASN A 305 -5.40 -2.05 6.04
N GLY A 306 -5.54 -2.03 7.36
CA GLY A 306 -5.42 -0.81 8.14
C GLY A 306 -3.98 -0.34 8.25
N GLY A 307 -3.78 0.98 8.36
CA GLY A 307 -2.47 1.60 8.52
C GLY A 307 -1.91 1.44 9.93
N LYS A 308 -0.58 1.42 10.07
CA LYS A 308 0.08 1.40 11.40
C LYS A 308 -0.15 2.72 12.14
N GLY A 309 -0.28 2.69 13.46
CA GLY A 309 -0.22 3.90 14.30
C GLY A 309 1.15 4.58 14.26
N GLY A 310 1.16 5.89 14.50
CA GLY A 310 2.36 6.71 14.60
C GLY A 310 3.06 6.55 15.94
N GLY A 311 4.38 6.73 15.96
CA GLY A 311 5.13 6.68 17.21
C GLY A 311 5.09 8.00 17.98
N ALA A 312 5.49 7.94 19.25
CA ALA A 312 5.70 9.11 20.08
C ALA A 312 7.11 9.07 20.70
N ILE A 313 7.73 10.24 20.87
CA ILE A 313 8.93 10.50 21.65
C ILE A 313 8.64 11.69 22.55
N ILE A 314 9.09 11.60 23.81
CA ILE A 314 9.25 12.75 24.72
C ILE A 314 10.73 12.93 25.05
N SER A 315 11.12 14.05 25.67
CA SER A 315 12.50 14.27 26.16
C SER A 315 12.59 14.52 27.67
N ASP A 316 11.45 14.72 28.34
CA ASP A 316 11.35 15.03 29.77
C ASP A 316 10.76 13.86 30.55
N ASP A 317 11.35 13.58 31.72
CA ASP A 317 11.01 12.45 32.60
C ASP A 317 9.62 12.59 33.23
N THR A 318 9.05 13.79 33.23
CA THR A 318 7.74 14.08 33.84
C THR A 318 6.57 13.93 32.87
N ASP A 319 6.84 13.77 31.58
CA ASP A 319 5.82 13.73 30.55
C ASP A 319 5.39 12.30 30.19
N THR A 320 4.27 12.19 29.47
CA THR A 320 3.75 10.93 28.94
C THR A 320 3.84 10.89 27.44
N ALA A 321 4.28 9.75 26.92
CA ALA A 321 4.27 9.48 25.50
C ALA A 321 3.45 8.24 25.16
N THR A 322 2.53 8.42 24.22
CA THR A 322 1.55 7.42 23.83
C THR A 322 1.66 7.13 22.34
N GLY A 323 1.94 5.89 21.95
CA GLY A 323 1.88 5.47 20.56
C GLY A 323 0.45 5.58 20.00
N GLY A 324 0.33 5.93 18.72
CA GLY A 324 -0.95 6.03 18.04
C GLY A 324 -1.61 4.67 17.83
N GLN A 325 -2.93 4.63 17.73
CA GLN A 325 -3.64 3.36 17.46
C GLN A 325 -3.45 2.92 16.01
N GLY A 326 -3.39 1.61 15.77
CA GLY A 326 -3.45 1.02 14.44
C GLY A 326 -4.85 1.13 13.84
N GLY A 327 -4.92 1.35 12.52
CA GLY A 327 -6.17 1.43 11.77
C GLY A 327 -6.85 0.07 11.61
N LYS A 328 -8.17 0.07 11.49
CA LYS A 328 -8.93 -1.18 11.23
C LYS A 328 -8.70 -1.66 9.79
N GLY A 329 -8.68 -2.97 9.58
CA GLY A 329 -8.75 -3.57 8.24
C GLY A 329 -10.14 -3.39 7.63
N GLY A 330 -10.21 -3.32 6.30
CA GLY A 330 -11.48 -3.23 5.57
C GLY A 330 -12.23 -4.55 5.53
N ASP A 331 -13.55 -4.50 5.33
CA ASP A 331 -14.39 -5.67 5.15
C ASP A 331 -14.44 -6.11 3.67
N ALA A 332 -14.47 -7.43 3.43
CA ALA A 332 -14.76 -7.98 2.11
C ALA A 332 -16.28 -8.06 1.84
N GLY A 333 -16.66 -8.11 0.55
CA GLY A 333 -18.05 -8.20 0.10
C GLY A 333 -18.64 -9.62 0.17
N LEU A 334 -19.12 -10.12 -0.97
CA LEU A 334 -19.73 -11.45 -1.09
C LEU A 334 -18.66 -12.54 -1.05
N SER A 335 -17.56 -12.36 -1.78
CA SER A 335 -16.39 -13.25 -1.78
C SER A 335 -15.10 -12.45 -1.59
N GLY A 336 -14.24 -12.89 -0.69
CA GLY A 336 -12.92 -12.29 -0.50
C GLY A 336 -12.46 -12.26 0.95
N THR A 337 -11.19 -11.93 1.16
CA THR A 337 -10.58 -11.90 2.48
C THR A 337 -10.69 -10.52 3.10
N GLY A 338 -11.04 -10.47 4.38
CA GLY A 338 -10.98 -9.23 5.16
C GLY A 338 -9.55 -8.70 5.28
N GLY A 339 -9.40 -7.39 5.36
CA GLY A 339 -8.11 -6.73 5.52
C GLY A 339 -7.54 -6.93 6.91
N ARG A 340 -6.23 -6.96 7.06
CA ARG A 340 -5.60 -7.00 8.39
C ARG A 340 -5.73 -5.67 9.11
N GLY A 341 -5.85 -5.70 10.42
CA GLY A 341 -5.69 -4.50 11.25
C GLY A 341 -4.24 -4.01 11.24
N GLY A 342 -4.05 -2.70 11.33
CA GLY A 342 -2.74 -2.07 11.44
C GLY A 342 -2.15 -2.25 12.83
N ALA A 343 -0.83 -2.33 12.95
CA ALA A 343 -0.19 -2.37 14.26
C ALA A 343 -0.31 -1.03 15.01
N GLY A 344 -0.27 -1.07 16.33
CA GLY A 344 -0.13 0.12 17.16
C GLY A 344 1.22 0.81 16.94
N GLY A 345 1.26 2.09 17.28
CA GLY A 345 2.45 2.90 17.31
C GLY A 345 3.35 2.53 18.47
N ASP A 346 4.64 2.39 18.20
CA ASP A 346 5.64 2.14 19.22
C ASP A 346 6.08 3.45 19.88
N TYR A 347 6.71 3.30 21.03
CA TYR A 347 7.33 4.38 21.75
C TYR A 347 8.79 4.07 22.07
N VAL A 348 9.63 5.12 22.11
CA VAL A 348 11.05 5.06 22.52
C VAL A 348 11.39 6.25 23.42
N PHE A 349 12.01 6.03 24.60
CA PHE A 349 12.44 7.15 25.48
C PHE A 349 13.57 6.85 26.47
N SER A 350 13.92 7.89 27.24
CA SER A 350 15.03 8.08 28.16
C SER A 350 14.64 8.36 29.64
N GLY A 351 13.37 8.48 30.07
CA GLY A 351 13.08 8.62 31.53
C GLY A 351 11.66 8.89 32.10
N GLY A 352 10.55 8.50 31.47
CA GLY A 352 9.17 8.92 31.83
C GLY A 352 8.08 7.97 31.33
N ILE A 353 6.80 8.32 31.47
CA ILE A 353 5.69 7.36 31.27
C ILE A 353 5.49 7.05 29.80
N SER A 354 5.45 5.76 29.49
CA SER A 354 5.33 5.28 28.11
C SER A 354 4.18 4.33 27.89
N ILE A 355 3.39 4.57 26.85
CA ILE A 355 2.21 3.77 26.52
C ILE A 355 2.25 3.39 25.05
N GLY A 356 2.35 2.10 24.75
CA GLY A 356 2.25 1.59 23.39
C GLY A 356 0.83 1.75 22.82
N GLY A 357 0.74 2.03 21.52
CA GLY A 357 -0.55 2.18 20.84
C GLY A 357 -1.30 0.85 20.69
N GLN A 358 -2.63 0.87 20.69
CA GLN A 358 -3.41 -0.35 20.45
C GLN A 358 -3.30 -0.81 19.00
N GLY A 359 -3.31 -2.12 18.76
CA GLY A 359 -3.45 -2.69 17.43
C GLY A 359 -4.88 -2.56 16.89
N GLY A 360 -5.01 -2.41 15.57
CA GLY A 360 -6.30 -2.30 14.88
C GLY A 360 -6.99 -3.66 14.72
N GLU A 361 -8.32 -3.64 14.62
CA GLU A 361 -9.11 -4.85 14.34
C GLU A 361 -8.92 -5.34 12.90
N GLY A 362 -8.93 -6.64 12.70
CA GLY A 362 -9.03 -7.26 11.38
C GLY A 362 -10.45 -7.11 10.81
N GLY A 363 -10.54 -6.91 9.50
CA GLY A 363 -11.81 -6.82 8.78
C GLY A 363 -12.44 -8.19 8.54
N ARG A 364 -13.74 -8.21 8.29
CA ARG A 364 -14.53 -9.42 8.09
C ARG A 364 -14.30 -10.01 6.70
N GLY A 365 -14.30 -11.34 6.63
CA GLY A 365 -14.27 -12.09 5.38
C GLY A 365 -15.60 -12.01 4.62
N GLY A 366 -15.58 -12.47 3.38
CA GLY A 366 -16.74 -12.47 2.50
C GLY A 366 -17.94 -13.26 3.04
N VAL A 367 -19.14 -12.84 2.67
CA VAL A 367 -20.40 -13.46 3.13
C VAL A 367 -20.52 -14.93 2.72
N LEU A 368 -20.11 -15.28 1.49
CA LEU A 368 -20.16 -16.66 0.98
C LEU A 368 -18.84 -17.39 1.18
N THR A 369 -17.73 -16.75 0.80
CA THR A 369 -16.39 -17.35 0.91
C THR A 369 -15.37 -16.29 1.27
N GLY A 370 -14.49 -16.60 2.21
CA GLY A 370 -13.41 -15.71 2.58
C GLY A 370 -13.04 -15.77 4.04
N ALA A 371 -11.74 -15.72 4.31
CA ALA A 371 -11.22 -15.63 5.66
C ALA A 371 -11.37 -14.20 6.22
N GLY A 372 -11.54 -14.11 7.54
CA GLY A 372 -11.38 -12.84 8.25
C GLY A 372 -9.91 -12.38 8.26
N GLY A 373 -9.70 -11.07 8.33
CA GLY A 373 -8.37 -10.48 8.44
C GLY A 373 -7.80 -10.63 9.85
N GLY A 374 -6.48 -10.76 9.98
CA GLY A 374 -5.84 -10.78 11.30
C GLY A 374 -5.92 -9.42 12.01
N GLY A 375 -5.97 -9.44 13.34
CA GLY A 375 -5.81 -8.24 14.16
C GLY A 375 -4.36 -7.72 14.13
N GLY A 376 -4.19 -6.41 14.31
CA GLY A 376 -2.89 -5.77 14.41
C GLY A 376 -2.26 -5.95 15.78
N ASN A 377 -0.93 -6.01 15.86
CA ASN A 377 -0.24 -6.09 17.15
C ASN A 377 -0.33 -4.75 17.90
N GLY A 378 -0.33 -4.79 19.23
CA GLY A 378 -0.11 -3.60 20.06
C GLY A 378 1.33 -3.09 19.95
N GLY A 379 1.50 -1.79 20.09
CA GLY A 379 2.80 -1.12 20.09
C GLY A 379 3.55 -1.35 21.38
N SER A 380 4.88 -1.33 21.31
CA SER A 380 5.74 -1.52 22.48
C SER A 380 6.05 -0.20 23.20
N SER A 381 6.42 -0.30 24.48
CA SER A 381 6.84 0.80 25.35
C SER A 381 8.17 0.43 26.02
N THR A 382 9.04 1.40 26.30
CA THR A 382 10.41 1.20 26.80
C THR A 382 10.80 2.22 27.88
N GLY A 383 9.83 2.63 28.72
CA GLY A 383 10.06 3.62 29.77
C GLY A 383 10.30 2.98 31.14
N ASP A 384 11.29 3.50 31.87
CA ASP A 384 11.70 3.05 33.21
C ASP A 384 10.65 3.27 34.32
N ASP A 385 9.54 3.94 34.02
CA ASP A 385 8.47 4.19 34.99
C ASP A 385 7.57 2.97 35.22
N THR A 386 7.19 2.78 36.48
CA THR A 386 6.11 1.90 36.95
C THR A 386 4.73 2.13 36.32
N ALA A 387 4.53 3.22 35.56
CA ALA A 387 3.30 3.45 34.81
C ALA A 387 3.36 2.96 33.36
N SER A 388 4.52 2.51 32.85
CA SER A 388 4.71 2.12 31.45
C SER A 388 3.88 0.89 31.03
N ARG A 389 3.27 0.93 29.83
CA ARG A 389 2.38 -0.13 29.35
C ARG A 389 2.55 -0.43 27.87
N GLY A 390 2.51 -1.71 27.52
CA GLY A 390 2.40 -2.15 26.14
C GLY A 390 0.98 -1.96 25.62
N GLY A 391 0.84 -1.73 24.31
CA GLY A 391 -0.46 -1.62 23.66
C GLY A 391 -1.18 -2.97 23.59
N THR A 392 -2.51 -2.99 23.59
CA THR A 392 -3.26 -4.23 23.39
C THR A 392 -3.23 -4.64 21.92
N GLY A 393 -3.23 -5.95 21.65
CA GLY A 393 -3.45 -6.50 20.32
C GLY A 393 -4.89 -6.31 19.85
N GLY A 394 -5.07 -6.17 18.54
CA GLY A 394 -6.38 -6.03 17.91
C GLY A 394 -7.07 -7.39 17.75
N ARG A 395 -8.40 -7.38 17.73
CA ARG A 395 -9.20 -8.58 17.47
C ARG A 395 -9.08 -9.02 16.00
N GLY A 396 -9.05 -10.33 15.75
CA GLY A 396 -9.16 -10.91 14.41
C GLY A 396 -10.58 -10.80 13.83
N GLY A 397 -10.68 -10.62 12.53
CA GLY A 397 -11.94 -10.49 11.82
C GLY A 397 -12.67 -11.83 11.69
N ASP A 398 -14.01 -11.79 11.68
CA ASP A 398 -14.83 -12.98 11.53
C ASP A 398 -14.96 -13.38 10.05
N ALA A 399 -14.96 -14.69 9.77
CA ALA A 399 -15.49 -15.24 8.53
C ALA A 399 -17.00 -15.50 8.68
N ARG A 400 -17.79 -15.35 7.60
CA ARG A 400 -19.25 -15.52 7.65
C ARG A 400 -19.73 -16.80 6.95
N GLY A 401 -19.25 -17.05 5.74
CA GLY A 401 -19.64 -18.22 4.94
C GLY A 401 -18.68 -19.39 5.09
N HIS A 402 -17.93 -19.70 4.05
CA HIS A 402 -16.82 -20.65 4.09
C HIS A 402 -15.48 -19.91 4.22
N GLY A 403 -14.81 -20.06 5.35
CA GLY A 403 -13.52 -19.42 5.60
C GLY A 403 -13.15 -19.47 7.07
N SER A 404 -11.86 -19.34 7.37
CA SER A 404 -11.38 -19.28 8.74
C SER A 404 -11.50 -17.88 9.33
N GLY A 405 -11.70 -17.78 10.63
CA GLY A 405 -11.55 -16.52 11.36
C GLY A 405 -10.11 -16.03 11.31
N GLY A 406 -9.92 -14.71 11.39
CA GLY A 406 -8.59 -14.10 11.49
C GLY A 406 -7.99 -14.30 12.88
N GLY A 407 -6.67 -14.46 12.98
CA GLY A 407 -6.00 -14.48 14.29
C GLY A 407 -6.04 -13.11 14.99
N GLY A 408 -6.07 -13.11 16.31
CA GLY A 408 -5.87 -11.89 17.11
C GLY A 408 -4.42 -11.40 17.06
N GLY A 409 -4.22 -10.10 17.25
CA GLY A 409 -2.90 -9.49 17.33
C GLY A 409 -2.25 -9.71 18.69
N ASN A 410 -0.93 -9.73 18.75
CA ASN A 410 -0.21 -9.82 20.03
C ASN A 410 -0.25 -8.49 20.79
N GLY A 411 -0.20 -8.55 22.11
CA GLY A 411 0.04 -7.39 22.96
C GLY A 411 1.49 -6.90 22.83
N GLY A 412 1.67 -5.59 22.99
CA GLY A 412 2.96 -4.93 22.96
C GLY A 412 3.79 -5.20 24.21
N GLN A 413 5.11 -5.19 24.07
CA GLN A 413 6.02 -5.32 25.21
C GLN A 413 6.10 -4.00 25.99
N ALA A 414 6.38 -4.07 27.28
CA ALA A 414 6.74 -2.90 28.08
C ALA A 414 7.68 -3.25 29.23
N ASP A 415 8.27 -2.24 29.87
CA ASP A 415 9.09 -2.46 31.05
C ASP A 415 8.23 -2.85 32.27
N TYR A 416 7.14 -2.11 32.51
CA TYR A 416 6.28 -2.36 33.65
C TYR A 416 5.12 -3.33 33.37
N ARG A 417 4.24 -3.04 32.40
CA ARG A 417 3.12 -3.96 32.10
C ARG A 417 2.96 -4.23 30.61
N GLY A 418 3.17 -5.46 30.19
CA GLY A 418 2.89 -5.87 28.81
C GLY A 418 1.41 -5.73 28.45
N GLY A 419 1.12 -5.46 27.18
CA GLY A 419 -0.25 -5.32 26.68
C GLY A 419 -0.95 -6.68 26.54
N ASP A 420 -2.28 -6.69 26.59
CA ASP A 420 -3.04 -7.92 26.37
C ASP A 420 -3.06 -8.32 24.88
N GLY A 421 -3.08 -9.61 24.58
CA GLY A 421 -3.32 -10.15 23.24
C GLY A 421 -4.78 -9.98 22.83
N GLY A 422 -5.02 -9.81 21.52
CA GLY A 422 -6.35 -9.70 20.95
C GLY A 422 -7.01 -11.06 20.74
N ASP A 423 -8.35 -11.11 20.76
CA ASP A 423 -9.09 -12.34 20.49
C ASP A 423 -9.03 -12.74 19.01
N GLY A 424 -9.10 -14.04 18.73
CA GLY A 424 -9.32 -14.57 17.38
C GLY A 424 -10.75 -14.33 16.88
N GLY A 425 -10.91 -14.19 15.57
CA GLY A 425 -12.19 -14.07 14.89
C GLY A 425 -12.91 -15.41 14.75
N ALA A 426 -14.23 -15.40 14.62
CA ALA A 426 -15.00 -16.61 14.37
C ALA A 426 -14.77 -17.17 12.95
N GLY A 427 -14.74 -18.49 12.83
CA GLY A 427 -14.82 -19.20 11.56
C GLY A 427 -16.21 -19.10 10.93
N GLY A 428 -16.27 -19.26 9.61
CA GLY A 428 -17.51 -19.18 8.86
C GLY A 428 -18.43 -20.38 9.12
N ILE A 429 -19.75 -20.18 8.96
CA ILE A 429 -20.82 -21.11 9.39
C ILE A 429 -20.63 -22.54 8.87
N THR A 430 -20.04 -22.72 7.69
CA THR A 430 -19.84 -24.02 7.03
C THR A 430 -18.36 -24.42 6.99
N GLY A 431 -17.88 -25.10 8.04
CA GLY A 431 -16.55 -25.72 8.08
C GLY A 431 -15.37 -24.76 8.28
N GLY A 432 -15.62 -23.51 8.68
CA GLY A 432 -14.55 -22.55 8.96
C GLY A 432 -13.90 -22.76 10.33
N ASP A 433 -12.58 -22.87 10.40
CA ASP A 433 -11.85 -22.88 11.68
C ASP A 433 -11.90 -21.48 12.34
N GLY A 434 -12.00 -21.45 13.66
CA GLY A 434 -11.85 -20.22 14.44
C GLY A 434 -10.41 -19.69 14.42
N GLY A 435 -10.26 -18.37 14.48
CA GLY A 435 -8.95 -17.72 14.55
C GLY A 435 -8.26 -17.95 15.89
N GLN A 436 -6.94 -17.98 15.92
CA GLN A 436 -6.19 -18.09 17.18
C GLN A 436 -6.22 -16.77 17.96
N GLY A 437 -6.22 -16.82 19.29
CA GLY A 437 -5.99 -15.66 20.14
C GLY A 437 -4.53 -15.20 20.10
N GLY A 438 -4.30 -13.90 20.24
CA GLY A 438 -2.99 -13.28 20.27
C GLY A 438 -2.27 -13.49 21.61
N LEU A 439 -0.95 -13.43 21.60
CA LEU A 439 -0.13 -13.55 22.81
C LEU A 439 -0.21 -12.27 23.65
N GLY A 440 -0.13 -12.40 24.97
CA GLY A 440 0.11 -11.28 25.86
C GLY A 440 1.55 -10.76 25.73
N GLY A 441 1.73 -9.46 25.93
CA GLY A 441 3.03 -8.79 25.90
C GLY A 441 3.84 -9.04 27.18
N ASN A 442 5.16 -9.03 27.07
CA ASN A 442 6.05 -9.25 28.20
C ASN A 442 6.33 -7.95 28.97
N SER A 443 6.62 -8.09 30.27
CA SER A 443 7.28 -7.09 31.13
C SER A 443 8.78 -7.39 31.19
N ALA A 444 9.63 -6.40 30.92
CA ALA A 444 11.08 -6.62 30.75
C ALA A 444 11.91 -6.49 32.05
N THR A 445 11.56 -5.58 32.97
CA THR A 445 12.57 -5.06 33.91
C THR A 445 12.10 -4.76 35.34
N SER A 446 10.80 -4.64 35.63
CA SER A 446 10.40 -4.15 36.96
C SER A 446 10.10 -5.27 37.96
N THR A 447 10.54 -5.10 39.21
CA THR A 447 10.31 -6.03 40.34
C THR A 447 8.83 -6.23 40.70
N SER A 448 7.93 -5.44 40.10
CA SER A 448 6.48 -5.45 40.29
C SER A 448 5.68 -5.56 38.98
N GLY A 449 6.36 -5.71 37.83
CA GLY A 449 5.76 -5.66 36.52
C GLY A 449 4.97 -6.91 36.13
N GLY A 450 3.84 -6.73 35.45
CA GLY A 450 2.93 -7.80 35.05
C GLY A 450 3.03 -8.10 33.55
N GLY A 451 3.06 -9.38 33.17
CA GLY A 451 2.82 -9.77 31.79
C GLY A 451 1.37 -9.49 31.37
N GLY A 452 1.15 -9.21 30.09
CA GLY A 452 -0.19 -9.08 29.52
C GLY A 452 -0.91 -10.42 29.42
N LYS A 453 -2.23 -10.43 29.34
CA LYS A 453 -3.02 -11.66 29.14
C LYS A 453 -2.95 -12.11 27.68
N GLY A 454 -3.07 -13.42 27.45
CA GLY A 454 -3.35 -13.95 26.11
C GLY A 454 -4.80 -13.69 25.70
N GLY A 455 -5.05 -13.51 24.41
CA GLY A 455 -6.38 -13.39 23.83
C GLY A 455 -7.07 -14.76 23.67
N ASN A 456 -8.38 -14.77 23.57
CA ASN A 456 -9.15 -16.01 23.40
C ASN A 456 -9.12 -16.50 21.95
N GLY A 457 -9.25 -17.80 21.75
CA GLY A 457 -9.50 -18.39 20.45
C GLY A 457 -10.91 -18.06 19.93
N GLY A 458 -11.03 -17.91 18.62
CA GLY A 458 -12.30 -17.72 17.92
C GLY A 458 -13.09 -19.02 17.83
N ARG A 459 -14.41 -18.92 17.69
CA ARG A 459 -15.28 -20.09 17.53
C ARG A 459 -15.15 -20.68 16.12
N GLY A 460 -15.10 -22.00 15.98
CA GLY A 460 -15.25 -22.69 14.71
C GLY A 460 -16.71 -22.68 14.23
N GLY A 461 -16.89 -22.84 12.92
CA GLY A 461 -18.19 -23.09 12.31
C GLY A 461 -18.59 -24.57 12.38
N THR A 462 -19.71 -24.91 11.74
CA THR A 462 -20.21 -26.29 11.70
C THR A 462 -19.18 -27.21 11.05
N GLY A 463 -18.63 -28.16 11.81
CA GLY A 463 -17.55 -29.05 11.36
C GLY A 463 -16.16 -28.39 11.24
N GLY A 464 -16.03 -27.14 11.68
CA GLY A 464 -14.75 -26.45 11.81
C GLY A 464 -14.25 -26.48 13.25
N ARG A 465 -12.94 -26.39 13.43
CA ARG A 465 -12.30 -26.38 14.75
C ARG A 465 -12.41 -25.03 15.43
N GLY A 466 -12.45 -25.05 16.75
CA GLY A 466 -12.23 -23.85 17.55
C GLY A 466 -10.78 -23.37 17.41
N GLY A 467 -10.57 -22.05 17.51
CA GLY A 467 -9.24 -21.46 17.58
C GLY A 467 -8.61 -21.68 18.95
N ASN A 468 -7.27 -21.73 19.02
CA ASN A 468 -6.59 -21.85 20.31
C ASN A 468 -6.51 -20.48 21.01
N GLY A 469 -6.54 -20.49 22.35
CA GLY A 469 -6.21 -19.32 23.15
C GLY A 469 -4.74 -18.94 23.03
N GLY A 470 -4.45 -17.64 23.11
CA GLY A 470 -3.11 -17.09 23.17
C GLY A 470 -2.47 -17.30 24.54
N LYS A 471 -1.13 -17.36 24.59
CA LYS A 471 -0.41 -17.46 25.87
C LYS A 471 -0.36 -16.12 26.58
N GLY A 472 -0.33 -16.14 27.91
CA GLY A 472 0.00 -14.95 28.71
C GLY A 472 1.45 -14.51 28.51
N GLY A 473 1.71 -13.22 28.69
CA GLY A 473 3.04 -12.63 28.68
C GLY A 473 3.81 -12.94 29.96
N SER A 474 5.14 -12.88 29.89
CA SER A 474 6.03 -13.06 31.05
C SER A 474 6.20 -11.76 31.84
N GLY A 475 6.39 -11.86 33.16
CA GLY A 475 6.67 -10.72 34.05
C GLY A 475 6.98 -11.20 35.47
N THR A 476 7.13 -10.29 36.44
CA THR A 476 7.24 -10.72 37.85
C THR A 476 5.95 -11.38 38.34
N HIS A 477 4.83 -10.84 37.88
CA HIS A 477 3.52 -11.46 37.91
C HIS A 477 3.23 -11.93 36.48
N GLY A 478 3.23 -13.24 36.25
CA GLY A 478 2.93 -13.79 34.93
C GLY A 478 1.53 -13.38 34.46
N GLY A 479 1.36 -13.16 33.16
CA GLY A 479 0.03 -12.95 32.58
C GLY A 479 -0.79 -14.23 32.55
N ASN A 480 -2.13 -14.14 32.52
CA ASN A 480 -2.97 -15.33 32.33
C ASN A 480 -3.02 -15.73 30.86
N GLY A 481 -3.15 -17.03 30.59
CA GLY A 481 -3.45 -17.54 29.24
C GLY A 481 -4.88 -17.18 28.83
N GLY A 482 -5.12 -17.05 27.52
CA GLY A 482 -6.46 -16.90 26.96
C GLY A 482 -7.17 -18.25 26.83
N ASN A 483 -8.50 -18.26 26.76
CA ASN A 483 -9.28 -19.49 26.63
C ASN A 483 -9.28 -20.01 25.18
N GLY A 484 -9.50 -21.31 25.02
CA GLY A 484 -9.77 -21.93 23.72
C GLY A 484 -11.13 -21.50 23.18
N GLY A 485 -11.27 -21.45 21.86
CA GLY A 485 -12.53 -21.20 21.19
C GLY A 485 -13.34 -22.49 21.03
N ALA A 486 -14.67 -22.40 21.08
CA ALA A 486 -15.54 -23.56 20.86
C ALA A 486 -15.55 -24.01 19.39
N GLY A 487 -15.64 -25.33 19.12
CA GLY A 487 -15.76 -25.93 17.78
C GLY A 487 -15.76 -27.47 17.82
N ASP A 488 -15.76 -28.15 16.67
CA ASP A 488 -15.71 -29.63 16.60
C ASP A 488 -14.54 -30.13 15.71
N PRO A 489 -13.41 -30.56 16.31
CA PRO A 489 -13.08 -30.48 17.73
C PRO A 489 -12.86 -29.03 18.22
N GLY A 490 -13.10 -28.82 19.52
CA GLY A 490 -12.88 -27.53 20.19
C GLY A 490 -11.42 -27.09 20.17
N GLY A 491 -11.19 -25.79 20.37
CA GLY A 491 -9.86 -25.20 20.45
C GLY A 491 -9.24 -25.38 21.85
N SER A 492 -7.92 -25.53 21.92
CA SER A 492 -7.23 -25.65 23.21
C SER A 492 -7.11 -24.29 23.90
N GLY A 493 -7.20 -24.28 25.23
CA GLY A 493 -6.82 -23.15 26.07
C GLY A 493 -5.36 -22.76 25.86
N GLY A 494 -5.06 -21.47 26.02
CA GLY A 494 -3.71 -20.92 26.04
C GLY A 494 -3.03 -21.14 27.39
N GLU A 495 -1.72 -21.30 27.36
CA GLU A 495 -0.93 -21.44 28.59
C GLU A 495 -0.82 -20.09 29.34
N GLY A 496 -0.83 -20.14 30.68
CA GLY A 496 -0.44 -19.00 31.51
C GLY A 496 1.01 -18.57 31.25
N GLY A 497 1.28 -17.27 31.39
CA GLY A 497 2.62 -16.71 31.30
C GLY A 497 3.47 -17.07 32.52
N ALA A 498 4.79 -17.20 32.30
CA ALA A 498 5.74 -17.48 33.38
C ALA A 498 5.91 -16.24 34.29
N GLY A 499 5.63 -16.40 35.58
CA GLY A 499 5.81 -15.39 36.62
C GLY A 499 6.85 -15.81 37.66
N THR A 500 7.69 -14.87 38.13
CA THR A 500 8.70 -15.15 39.16
C THR A 500 8.15 -15.16 40.59
N GLN A 501 6.99 -14.54 40.82
CA GLN A 501 6.35 -14.43 42.15
C GLN A 501 4.96 -15.10 42.24
N GLY A 502 4.51 -15.75 41.17
CA GLY A 502 3.27 -16.52 41.12
C GLY A 502 3.02 -17.07 39.71
N GLY A 503 2.58 -18.33 39.62
CA GLY A 503 2.25 -18.95 38.33
C GLY A 503 1.02 -18.30 37.70
N GLY A 504 1.11 -17.88 36.43
CA GLY A 504 -0.05 -17.40 35.68
C GLY A 504 -1.11 -18.49 35.56
N ALA A 505 -2.40 -18.13 35.60
CA ALA A 505 -3.47 -19.09 35.41
C ALA A 505 -3.49 -19.57 33.94
N HIS A 506 -3.66 -20.88 33.75
CA HIS A 506 -3.91 -21.46 32.42
C HIS A 506 -5.32 -21.07 31.94
N GLY A 507 -5.46 -20.83 30.63
CA GLY A 507 -6.77 -20.67 30.01
C GLY A 507 -7.54 -22.00 29.96
N GLU A 508 -8.86 -21.91 29.95
CA GLU A 508 -9.75 -23.07 29.86
C GLU A 508 -9.83 -23.58 28.40
N ASN A 509 -10.00 -24.90 28.21
CA ASN A 509 -10.27 -25.49 26.90
C ASN A 509 -11.72 -25.19 26.47
N GLY A 510 -11.92 -24.88 25.18
CA GLY A 510 -13.20 -24.42 24.63
C GLY A 510 -13.98 -25.44 23.83
#